data_AF-A0AAJ5S5V1-F1
#
_entry.id   AF-A0AAJ5S5V1-F1
#
_cell.length_a   1.000
_cell.length_b   1.000
_cell.length_c   1.000
_cell.angle_alpha   90.00
_cell.angle_beta   90.00
_cell.angle_gamma   90.00
#
_symmetry.space_group_name_H-M   'P 1'
#
loop_
_entity.id
_entity.type
_entity.pdbx_description
1 polymer ?
#
loop_
_entity_poly.entity_id
_entity_poly.type
_entity_poly.pdbx_seq_one_letter_code
_entity_poly.pdbx_strand_id
1 'polypeptide(L)'
;MTTKATRSCLVHGPSGCGKTTNAQAIAKALGLRDILDNWTPGKPAPLLNTLVLSSECDPIWHFKARAMTFDQAMQIARQQGTVV
;
A
#
# COMPACT_ATOMS: atom_id res chain seq x y z
N MET A 1 10.86 -17.64 16.99
CA MET A 1 10.03 -17.68 15.76
C MET A 1 10.50 -16.54 14.86
N THR A 2 11.21 -16.82 13.77
CA THR A 2 11.65 -15.76 12.84
C THR A 2 10.51 -15.43 11.89
N THR A 3 9.72 -14.40 12.21
CA THR A 3 8.70 -13.89 11.29
C THR A 3 9.39 -13.34 10.04
N LYS A 4 9.19 -14.00 8.90
CA LYS A 4 9.69 -13.54 7.60
C LYS A 4 9.09 -12.15 7.34
N ALA A 5 9.93 -11.14 7.20
CA ALA A 5 9.47 -9.79 6.90
C ALA A 5 8.74 -9.75 5.55
N THR A 6 7.51 -9.24 5.55
CA THR A 6 6.71 -9.06 4.33
C THR A 6 7.28 -7.91 3.52
N ARG A 7 7.34 -8.01 2.19
CA ARG A 7 7.75 -6.87 1.35
C ARG A 7 6.69 -5.77 1.41
N SER A 8 7.13 -4.53 1.43
CA SER A 8 6.23 -3.37 1.35
C SER A 8 5.39 -3.40 0.07
N CYS A 9 4.26 -2.71 0.11
CA CYS A 9 3.35 -2.59 -1.03
C CYS A 9 3.03 -1.12 -1.29
N LEU A 10 3.15 -0.68 -2.53
CA LEU A 10 2.70 0.63 -2.98
C LEU A 10 1.26 0.53 -3.46
N VAL A 11 0.39 1.38 -2.94
CA VAL A 11 -0.98 1.55 -3.39
C VAL A 11 -1.15 2.96 -3.92
N HIS A 12 -1.53 3.06 -5.19
CA HIS A 12 -1.68 4.35 -5.87
C HIS A 12 -3.11 4.57 -6.35
N GLY A 13 -3.49 5.84 -6.48
CA GLY A 13 -4.80 6.22 -7.01
C GLY A 13 -4.98 7.73 -6.93
N PRO A 14 -6.01 8.31 -7.56
CA PRO A 14 -6.25 9.76 -7.52
C PRO A 14 -6.33 10.31 -6.09
N SER A 15 -6.01 11.59 -5.92
CA SER A 15 -6.27 12.28 -4.64
C SER A 15 -7.77 12.24 -4.33
N GLY A 16 -8.13 12.10 -3.05
CA GLY A 16 -9.53 12.04 -2.62
C GLY A 16 -10.24 10.69 -2.81
N CYS A 17 -9.61 9.65 -3.37
CA CYS A 17 -10.26 8.34 -3.54
C CYS A 17 -10.39 7.51 -2.23
N GLY A 18 -9.96 8.04 -1.09
CA GLY A 18 -10.12 7.39 0.22
C GLY A 18 -8.97 6.46 0.64
N LYS A 19 -7.79 6.55 0.01
CA LYS A 19 -6.60 5.75 0.37
C LYS A 19 -6.24 5.86 1.85
N THR A 20 -6.09 7.09 2.36
CA THR A 20 -5.75 7.38 3.75
C THR A 20 -6.80 6.80 4.71
N THR A 21 -8.09 6.98 4.39
CA THR A 21 -9.20 6.46 5.20
C THR A 21 -9.18 4.93 5.31
N ASN A 22 -8.80 4.23 4.23
CA ASN A 22 -8.78 2.77 4.18
C ASN A 22 -7.39 2.18 4.46
N ALA A 23 -6.40 3.01 4.80
CA ALA A 23 -5.00 2.60 4.88
C ALA A 23 -4.79 1.45 5.88
N GLN A 24 -5.43 1.52 7.05
CA GLN A 24 -5.32 0.48 8.08
C GLN A 24 -5.93 -0.85 7.63
N ALA A 25 -7.09 -0.80 6.99
CA ALA A 25 -7.77 -2.00 6.50
C ALA A 25 -6.95 -2.68 5.39
N ILE A 26 -6.44 -1.88 4.44
CA ILE A 26 -5.57 -2.36 3.36
C ILE A 26 -4.27 -2.94 3.93
N ALA A 27 -3.61 -2.24 4.87
CA ALA A 27 -2.37 -2.72 5.48
C ALA A 27 -2.59 -4.07 6.19
N LYS A 28 -3.68 -4.19 6.95
CA LYS A 28 -4.09 -5.44 7.60
C LYS A 28 -4.33 -6.56 6.60
N ALA A 29 -5.05 -6.29 5.51
CA ALA A 29 -5.33 -7.27 4.46
C ALA A 29 -4.06 -7.76 3.75
N LEU A 30 -3.06 -6.89 3.62
CA LEU A 30 -1.78 -7.20 2.99
C LEU A 30 -0.74 -7.77 3.98
N GLY A 31 -1.08 -7.90 5.26
CA GLY A 31 -0.15 -8.35 6.30
C GLY A 31 1.01 -7.38 6.55
N LEU A 32 0.76 -6.08 6.38
CA LEU A 32 1.69 -4.98 6.59
C LEU A 32 1.40 -4.32 7.94
N ARG A 33 2.46 -3.82 8.59
CA ARG A 33 2.37 -3.25 9.95
C ARG A 33 2.41 -1.73 9.93
N ASP A 34 3.21 -1.18 9.03
CA ASP A 34 3.47 0.25 8.95
C ASP A 34 2.71 0.85 7.77
N ILE A 35 2.44 2.15 7.84
CA ILE A 35 1.79 2.92 6.78
C ILE A 35 2.63 4.17 6.53
N LEU A 36 3.02 4.38 5.28
CA LEU A 36 3.64 5.61 4.78
C LEU A 36 2.66 6.28 3.82
N ASP A 37 1.99 7.32 4.29
CA ASP A 37 1.07 8.10 3.47
C ASP A 37 1.79 9.23 2.71
N ASN A 38 1.17 9.70 1.63
CA ASN A 38 1.64 10.82 0.81
C ASN A 38 3.08 10.66 0.28
N TRP A 39 3.43 9.43 -0.12
CA TRP A 39 4.70 9.17 -0.79
C TRP A 39 4.69 9.71 -2.22
N THR A 40 5.81 10.29 -2.65
CA THR A 40 6.03 10.86 -3.98
C THR A 40 7.24 10.19 -4.63
N PRO A 41 7.27 9.99 -5.96
CA PRO A 41 8.43 9.48 -6.68
C PRO A 41 9.72 10.26 -6.36
N GLY A 42 10.85 9.57 -6.42
CA GLY A 42 12.16 10.13 -6.05
C GLY A 42 12.46 10.13 -4.55
N LYS A 43 11.47 9.89 -3.67
CA LYS A 43 11.72 9.69 -2.23
C LYS A 43 12.04 8.23 -1.91
N PRO A 44 12.91 7.96 -0.94
CA PRO A 44 13.13 6.60 -0.45
C PRO A 44 11.83 6.02 0.11
N ALA A 45 11.57 4.75 -0.16
CA ALA A 45 10.43 4.01 0.38
C ALA A 45 10.92 2.79 1.19
N PRO A 46 10.33 2.49 2.35
CA PRO A 46 10.68 1.30 3.11
C PRO A 46 10.43 0.03 2.29
N LEU A 47 11.37 -0.91 2.29
CA LEU A 47 11.28 -2.14 1.49
C LEU A 47 10.46 -3.26 2.14
N LEU A 48 10.23 -3.17 3.46
CA LEU A 48 9.59 -4.23 4.25
C LEU A 48 8.49 -3.67 5.16
N ASN A 49 7.41 -4.45 5.31
CA ASN A 49 6.29 -4.28 6.25
C ASN A 49 5.50 -2.97 6.17
N THR A 50 5.68 -2.17 5.11
CA THR A 50 5.02 -0.87 4.97
C THR A 50 4.04 -0.84 3.81
N LEU A 51 2.82 -0.38 4.06
CA LEU A 51 1.89 0.08 3.04
C LEU A 51 2.28 1.51 2.67
N VAL A 52 2.70 1.72 1.42
CA VAL A 52 3.05 3.03 0.89
C VAL A 52 1.87 3.54 0.07
N LEU A 53 1.40 4.76 0.33
CA LEU A 53 0.30 5.37 -0.41
C LEU A 53 0.82 6.51 -1.28
N SER A 54 0.43 6.52 -2.55
CA SER A 54 0.77 7.58 -3.50
C SER A 54 -0.46 8.10 -4.23
N SER A 55 -0.49 9.40 -4.48
CA SER A 55 -1.47 9.99 -5.40
C SER A 55 -0.98 10.07 -6.84
N GLU A 56 0.30 9.79 -7.06
CA GLU A 56 0.95 9.84 -8.36
C GLU A 56 0.84 8.49 -9.07
N CYS A 57 0.48 8.52 -10.35
CA CYS A 57 0.49 7.37 -11.24
C CYS A 57 1.70 7.51 -12.17
N ASP A 58 2.83 6.90 -11.81
CA ASP A 58 4.05 6.95 -12.62
C ASP A 58 4.33 5.55 -13.19
N PRO A 59 4.41 5.40 -14.52
CA PRO A 59 4.70 4.10 -15.16
C PRO A 59 6.11 3.58 -14.90
N ILE A 60 7.02 4.39 -14.34
CA ILE A 60 8.44 4.07 -14.10
C ILE A 60 8.73 3.98 -12.60
N TRP A 61 7.87 3.32 -11.82
CA TRP A 61 8.16 3.13 -10.40
C TRP A 61 9.41 2.28 -10.20
N HIS A 62 10.49 2.92 -9.76
CA HIS A 62 11.66 2.26 -9.17
C HIS A 62 11.32 1.59 -7.83
N PHE A 63 10.04 1.41 -7.50
CA PHE A 63 9.57 0.66 -6.37
C PHE A 63 9.71 -0.83 -6.67
N LYS A 64 10.81 -1.44 -6.21
CA LYS A 64 11.16 -2.86 -6.45
C LYS A 64 10.26 -3.87 -5.72
N ALA A 65 9.11 -3.44 -5.18
CA ALA A 65 8.17 -4.28 -4.46
C ALA A 65 6.78 -4.23 -5.12
N ARG A 66 5.76 -4.85 -4.51
CA ARG A 66 4.42 -4.95 -5.12
C ARG A 66 3.81 -3.56 -5.24
N ALA A 67 3.27 -3.22 -6.41
CA ALA A 67 2.48 -2.02 -6.62
C ALA A 67 1.12 -2.39 -7.21
N MET A 68 0.05 -1.72 -6.78
CA MET A 68 -1.32 -1.97 -7.23
C MET A 68 -2.19 -0.73 -7.10
N THR A 69 -3.30 -0.69 -7.83
CA THR A 69 -4.27 0.40 -7.72
C THR A 69 -5.01 0.35 -6.38
N PHE A 70 -5.57 1.48 -5.97
CA PHE A 70 -6.45 1.54 -4.80
C PHE A 70 -7.62 0.56 -4.92
N ASP A 71 -8.24 0.44 -6.10
CA ASP A 71 -9.35 -0.47 -6.32
C ASP A 71 -8.96 -1.94 -6.13
N GLN A 72 -7.77 -2.34 -6.62
CA GLN A 72 -7.22 -3.67 -6.39
C GLN A 72 -6.96 -3.92 -4.90
N ALA A 73 -6.40 -2.92 -4.19
CA ALA A 73 -6.18 -3.01 -2.76
C ALA A 73 -7.48 -3.18 -1.97
N MET A 74 -8.54 -2.45 -2.34
CA MET A 74 -9.86 -2.56 -1.73
C MET A 74 -10.54 -3.90 -2.04
N GLN A 75 -10.35 -4.44 -3.24
CA GLN A 75 -10.84 -5.78 -3.58
C GLN A 75 -10.21 -6.84 -2.67
N ILE A 76 -8.89 -6.78 -2.44
CA ILE A 76 -8.20 -7.66 -1.49
C ILE A 76 -8.73 -7.46 -0.07
N ALA A 77 -8.89 -6.20 0.35
CA ALA A 77 -9.35 -5.86 1.70
C ALA A 77 -10.76 -6.40 1.99
N ARG A 78 -11.66 -6.37 0.99
CA ARG A 78 -13.00 -6.97 1.04
C ARG A 78 -12.95 -8.50 1.10
N GLN A 79 -12.11 -9.13 0.28
CA GLN A 79 -11.94 -10.60 0.30
C GLN A 79 -11.40 -11.11 1.65
N GLN A 80 -10.62 -10.30 2.35
CA GLN A 80 -10.09 -10.61 3.68
C GLN A 80 -11.00 -10.17 4.84
N GLY A 81 -12.17 -9.57 4.56
CA GLY A 81 -13.11 -9.08 5.59
C GLY A 81 -12.55 -7.96 6.47
N THR A 82 -11.59 -7.18 5.94
CA THR A 82 -10.95 -6.07 6.67
C THR A 82 -11.60 -4.72 6.42
N VAL A 83 -12.42 -4.63 5.36
CA VAL A 83 -13.32 -3.53 5.05
C VAL A 83 -14.73 -4.10 5.03
N VAL A 84 -15.67 -3.40 5.66
CA VAL A 84 -17.11 -3.69 5.66
C VAL A 84 -17.82 -2.99 4.50
#